data_AF-A0A8D2Q020-F1
#
_entry.id   AF-A0A8D2Q020-F1
#
_cell.length_a   1.000
_cell.length_b   1.000
_cell.length_c   1.000
_cell.angle_alpha   90.00
_cell.angle_beta   90.00
_cell.angle_gamma   90.00
#
_symmetry.space_group_name_H-M   'P 1'
#
loop_
_entity.id
_entity.type
_entity.pdbx_description
1 polymer ?
#
loop_
_entity_poly.entity_id
_entity_poly.type
_entity_poly.pdbx_seq_one_letter_code
_entity_poly.pdbx_strand_id
1 'polypeptide(L)'
;MEAQGGDGAERLSTPAMPAERARISLHNFHGRLAEQLVHFHAMRLKDSLFLWIGDAPQFGNLAVAMCTPRDSIPASTLLTGDASDTTSISLAQRLASKTKKQIFVSYNIQNKDSSFILLVENRIKEEMTTFPEKF
;
A
#
# COMPACT_ATOMS: atom_id res chain seq x y z
N MET A 1 -54.80 -25.06 -33.39
CA MET A 1 -53.51 -25.73 -33.62
C MET A 1 -52.63 -24.71 -34.31
N GLU A 2 -51.57 -24.16 -33.74
CA GLU A 2 -50.83 -24.44 -32.51
C GLU A 2 -50.16 -23.15 -32.00
N ALA A 3 -49.95 -23.11 -30.67
CA ALA A 3 -48.95 -22.41 -29.84
C ALA A 3 -48.53 -20.97 -30.17
N GLN A 4 -48.79 -19.95 -29.32
CA GLN A 4 -48.18 -19.64 -28.00
C GLN A 4 -46.64 -19.52 -27.99
N GLY A 5 -46.19 -18.37 -27.47
CA GLY A 5 -44.83 -18.04 -27.07
C GLY A 5 -44.61 -16.54 -27.32
N GLY A 6 -44.86 -15.61 -26.41
CA GLY A 6 -44.45 -15.60 -25.01
C GLY A 6 -43.14 -14.81 -24.88
N ASP A 7 -43.12 -13.55 -25.33
CA ASP A 7 -41.96 -12.67 -25.17
C ASP A 7 -42.04 -12.00 -23.79
N GLY A 8 -41.63 -12.77 -22.78
CA GLY A 8 -41.35 -12.25 -21.44
C GLY A 8 -40.09 -11.39 -21.50
N ALA A 9 -40.26 -10.09 -21.69
CA ALA A 9 -39.20 -9.12 -21.49
C ALA A 9 -38.89 -8.99 -19.97
N GLU A 10 -38.27 -10.01 -19.41
CA GLU A 10 -37.51 -9.89 -18.16
C GLU A 10 -36.35 -8.92 -18.44
N ARG A 11 -36.58 -7.64 -18.15
CA ARG A 11 -35.52 -6.65 -18.04
C ARG A 11 -34.66 -7.06 -16.85
N LEU A 12 -33.69 -7.93 -17.12
CA LEU A 12 -32.61 -8.29 -16.21
C LEU A 12 -32.00 -6.98 -15.71
N SER A 13 -32.24 -6.69 -14.44
CA SER A 13 -31.64 -5.60 -13.69
C SER A 13 -30.14 -5.67 -13.90
N THR A 14 -29.59 -4.69 -14.62
CA THR A 14 -28.15 -4.46 -14.61
C THR A 14 -27.73 -4.32 -13.15
N PRO A 15 -26.86 -5.20 -12.60
CA PRO A 15 -26.25 -4.91 -11.33
C PRO A 15 -25.43 -3.63 -11.57
N ALA A 16 -25.80 -2.56 -10.87
CA ALA A 16 -24.94 -1.40 -10.74
C ALA A 16 -23.65 -1.89 -10.08
N MET A 17 -22.68 -2.28 -10.90
CA MET A 17 -21.31 -2.52 -10.45
C MET A 17 -20.91 -1.26 -9.70
N PRO A 18 -20.54 -1.35 -8.40
CA PRO A 18 -20.12 -0.18 -7.66
C PRO A 18 -18.96 0.42 -8.43
N ALA A 19 -19.14 1.67 -8.82
CA ALA A 19 -18.12 2.48 -9.43
C ALA A 19 -17.02 2.76 -8.40
N GLU A 20 -16.26 1.74 -7.98
CA GLU A 20 -14.94 1.94 -7.42
C GLU A 20 -14.00 2.22 -8.60
N ARG A 21 -14.28 3.33 -9.28
CA ARG A 21 -13.38 3.88 -10.29
C ARG A 21 -12.12 4.24 -9.54
N ALA A 22 -11.06 3.48 -9.80
CA ALA A 22 -9.70 3.71 -9.33
C ALA A 22 -9.37 5.21 -9.41
N ARG A 23 -9.49 5.90 -8.28
CA ARG A 23 -8.96 7.25 -8.08
C ARG A 23 -7.75 7.03 -7.21
N ILE A 24 -6.58 7.18 -7.81
CA ILE A 24 -5.33 7.23 -7.08
C ILE A 24 -5.53 8.21 -5.93
N SER A 25 -5.42 7.74 -4.69
CA SER A 25 -5.63 8.56 -3.50
C SER A 25 -4.27 8.85 -2.90
N LEU A 26 -3.94 10.12 -2.75
CA LEU A 26 -2.75 10.54 -2.02
C LEU A 26 -3.16 10.91 -0.60
N HIS A 27 -2.40 10.42 0.38
CA HIS A 27 -2.52 10.73 1.79
C HIS A 27 -1.13 11.12 2.30
N ASN A 28 -0.98 12.39 2.61
CA ASN A 28 0.27 12.94 3.11
C ASN A 28 0.07 13.28 4.58
N PHE A 29 0.95 12.77 5.43
CA PHE A 29 0.95 13.05 6.85
C PHE A 29 2.38 13.18 7.35
N HIS A 30 2.56 13.82 8.48
CA HIS A 30 3.85 13.87 9.14
C HIS A 30 3.70 13.40 10.58
N GLY A 31 4.75 12.78 11.10
CA GLY A 31 4.82 12.30 12.47
C GLY A 31 6.11 12.77 13.10
N ARG A 32 6.03 13.30 14.32
CA ARG A 32 7.22 13.49 15.14
C ARG A 32 7.53 12.15 15.80
N LEU A 33 8.59 11.50 15.33
CA LEU A 33 9.04 10.20 15.81
C LEU A 33 10.35 10.44 16.57
N ALA A 34 10.33 10.19 17.89
CA ALA A 34 11.37 10.65 18.80
C ALA A 34 11.58 12.18 18.67
N GLU A 35 12.78 12.63 18.27
CA GLU A 35 13.13 14.05 18.10
C GLU A 35 13.13 14.50 16.63
N GLN A 36 12.75 13.63 15.70
CA GLN A 36 12.83 13.89 14.26
C GLN A 36 11.43 14.03 13.65
N LEU A 37 11.24 15.05 12.81
CA LEU A 37 10.03 15.18 11.99
C LEU A 37 10.17 14.29 10.76
N VAL A 38 9.23 13.36 10.59
CA VAL A 38 9.18 12.46 9.45
C VAL A 38 7.96 12.76 8.61
N HIS A 39 8.17 12.82 7.30
CA HIS A 39 7.13 12.98 6.30
C HIS A 39 6.79 11.62 5.71
N PHE A 40 5.48 11.37 5.62
CA PHE A 40 4.89 10.18 5.07
C PHE A 40 3.99 10.55 3.91
N HIS A 41 4.21 9.90 2.78
CA HIS A 41 3.43 10.07 1.58
C HIS A 41 2.91 8.70 1.15
N ALA A 42 1.64 8.45 1.43
CA ALA A 42 0.95 7.26 1.01
C ALA A 42 0.17 7.54 -0.27
N MET A 43 0.27 6.65 -1.25
CA MET A 43 -0.47 6.71 -2.51
C MET A 43 -1.13 5.36 -2.74
N ARG A 44 -2.46 5.32 -2.61
CA ARG A 44 -3.27 4.15 -2.87
C ARG A 44 -3.59 4.05 -4.35
N LEU A 45 -3.22 2.93 -4.95
CA LEU A 45 -3.63 2.50 -6.29
C LEU A 45 -4.69 1.39 -6.17
N LYS A 46 -5.16 0.85 -7.30
CA LYS A 46 -6.23 -0.16 -7.33
C LYS A 46 -5.89 -1.41 -6.51
N ASP A 47 -4.73 -1.99 -6.77
CA ASP A 47 -4.26 -3.24 -6.14
C ASP A 47 -2.85 -3.07 -5.54
N SER A 48 -2.43 -1.82 -5.36
CA SER A 48 -1.10 -1.51 -4.87
C SER A 48 -1.11 -0.27 -3.98
N LEU A 49 -0.15 -0.21 -3.08
CA LEU A 49 0.06 0.91 -2.18
C LEU A 49 1.50 1.39 -2.32
N PHE A 50 1.71 2.69 -2.46
CA PHE A 50 3.03 3.29 -2.46
C PHE A 50 3.19 4.12 -1.20
N LEU A 51 4.30 3.92 -0.48
CA LEU A 51 4.64 4.62 0.74
C LEU A 51 6.03 5.21 0.59
N TRP A 52 6.13 6.53 0.72
CA TRP A 52 7.40 7.22 0.85
C TRP A 52 7.54 7.77 2.25
N ILE A 53 8.71 7.58 2.83
CA ILE A 53 9.07 7.96 4.19
C ILE A 53 10.39 8.72 4.09
N GLY A 54 10.42 9.98 4.53
CA GLY A 54 11.63 10.79 4.47
C GLY A 54 11.60 12.01 5.37
N ASP A 55 12.78 12.57 5.63
CA ASP A 55 13.00 13.79 6.40
C ASP A 55 13.41 14.99 5.53
N ALA A 56 13.78 14.72 4.29
CA ALA A 56 14.23 15.68 3.28
C ALA A 56 13.68 15.27 1.90
N PRO A 57 13.67 16.17 0.89
CA PRO A 57 13.20 15.87 -0.47
C PRO A 57 14.21 14.99 -1.24
N GLN A 58 14.51 13.81 -0.70
CA GLN A 58 15.37 12.80 -1.29
C GLN A 58 14.54 11.57 -1.66
N PHE A 59 14.89 10.98 -2.80
CA PHE A 59 14.25 9.79 -3.31
C PHE A 59 15.31 8.72 -3.57
N GLY A 60 15.12 7.54 -2.99
CA GLY A 60 16.10 6.47 -2.97
C GLY A 60 15.67 5.36 -2.02
N ASN A 61 16.38 4.23 -2.03
CA ASN A 61 16.07 3.08 -1.20
C ASN A 61 14.58 2.68 -1.30
N LEU A 62 14.10 2.54 -2.53
CA LEU A 62 12.76 2.08 -2.86
C LEU A 62 12.77 0.56 -2.97
N ALA A 63 11.93 -0.11 -2.20
CA ALA A 63 11.67 -1.53 -2.31
C ALA A 63 10.20 -1.78 -2.65
N VAL A 64 9.93 -2.93 -3.27
CA VAL A 64 8.58 -3.45 -3.48
C VAL A 64 8.46 -4.79 -2.79
N ALA A 65 7.29 -5.07 -2.23
CA ALA A 65 6.91 -6.39 -1.76
C ALA A 65 5.50 -6.75 -2.20
N MET A 66 5.28 -8.01 -2.59
CA MET A 66 3.97 -8.51 -2.99
C MET A 66 3.75 -9.92 -2.44
N CYS A 67 2.54 -10.17 -1.95
CA CYS A 67 2.13 -11.54 -1.63
C CYS A 67 1.87 -12.30 -2.92
N THR A 68 2.44 -13.49 -3.05
CA THR A 68 2.09 -14.43 -4.11
C THR A 68 1.01 -15.38 -3.57
N PRO A 69 0.09 -15.88 -4.42
CA PRO A 69 -0.92 -16.85 -3.98
C PRO A 69 -0.33 -18.18 -3.48
N ARG A 70 0.94 -18.46 -3.79
CA ARG A 70 1.62 -19.71 -3.45
C ARG A 70 2.48 -19.63 -2.20
N ASP A 71 2.95 -18.43 -1.82
CA ASP A 71 3.92 -18.27 -0.73
C ASP A 71 3.32 -17.50 0.44
N SER A 72 3.52 -18.05 1.65
CA SER A 72 3.13 -17.39 2.90
C SER A 72 3.96 -16.12 3.18
N ILE A 73 5.12 -15.98 2.53
CA ILE A 73 6.07 -14.88 2.68
C ILE A 73 6.02 -14.00 1.42
N PRO A 74 5.79 -12.68 1.53
CA PRO A 74 5.80 -11.80 0.37
C PRO A 74 7.17 -11.77 -0.30
N ALA A 75 7.17 -11.92 -1.62
CA ALA A 75 8.36 -11.68 -2.43
C ALA A 75 8.69 -10.19 -2.38
N SER A 76 9.95 -9.85 -2.11
CA SER A 76 10.41 -8.47 -2.06
C SER A 76 11.65 -8.24 -2.89
N THR A 77 11.81 -7.01 -3.37
CA THR A 77 12.92 -6.62 -4.24
C THR A 77 13.21 -5.15 -4.03
N LEU A 78 14.49 -4.81 -3.92
CA LEU A 78 14.93 -3.42 -3.97
C LEU A 78 14.91 -2.94 -5.42
N LEU A 79 14.17 -1.87 -5.69
CA LEU A 79 14.06 -1.27 -7.01
C LEU A 79 15.18 -0.26 -7.25
N THR A 80 15.48 0.57 -6.25
CA THR A 80 16.54 1.58 -6.33
C THR A 80 17.13 1.83 -4.94
N GLY A 81 18.41 2.14 -4.88
CA GLY A 81 19.12 2.44 -3.63
C GLY A 81 20.25 1.47 -3.34
N ASP A 82 20.70 1.50 -2.09
CA ASP A 82 21.78 0.66 -1.61
C ASP A 82 21.27 -0.74 -1.27
N ALA A 83 21.78 -1.77 -1.95
CA ALA A 83 21.41 -3.17 -1.72
C ALA A 83 21.80 -3.68 -0.32
N SER A 84 22.74 -3.01 0.35
CA SER A 84 23.09 -3.31 1.75
C SER A 84 22.02 -2.84 2.75
N ASP A 85 21.17 -1.88 2.35
CA ASP A 85 20.09 -1.39 3.17
C ASP A 85 18.80 -2.19 2.94
N THR A 86 18.55 -3.12 3.85
CA THR A 86 17.37 -3.99 3.82
C THR A 86 16.17 -3.39 4.57
N THR A 87 16.25 -2.14 5.05
CA THR A 87 15.19 -1.48 5.82
C THR A 87 13.90 -1.38 5.02
N SER A 88 13.99 -0.81 3.81
CA SER A 88 12.84 -0.64 2.90
C SER A 88 12.23 -1.99 2.51
N ILE A 89 13.08 -2.99 2.24
CA ILE A 89 12.66 -4.34 1.88
C ILE A 89 11.87 -4.98 3.02
N SER A 90 12.44 -4.95 4.23
CA SER A 90 11.85 -5.55 5.43
C SER A 90 10.52 -4.88 5.79
N LEU A 91 10.47 -3.54 5.69
CA LEU A 91 9.26 -2.77 5.93
C LEU A 91 8.17 -3.08 4.89
N ALA A 92 8.53 -3.12 3.60
CA ALA A 92 7.61 -3.50 2.52
C ALA A 92 7.05 -4.90 2.74
N GLN A 93 7.87 -5.89 3.09
CA GLN A 93 7.42 -7.26 3.34
C GLN A 93 6.45 -7.34 4.52
N ARG A 94 6.73 -6.66 5.63
CA ARG A 94 5.86 -6.69 6.81
C ARG A 94 4.50 -6.06 6.51
N LEU A 95 4.49 -4.93 5.81
CA LEU A 95 3.26 -4.26 5.41
C LEU A 95 2.49 -5.08 4.35
N ALA A 96 3.17 -5.67 3.38
CA ALA A 96 2.56 -6.52 2.35
C ALA A 96 1.93 -7.76 2.97
N SER A 97 2.62 -8.40 3.92
CA SER A 97 2.09 -9.54 4.69
C SER A 97 0.78 -9.22 5.40
N LYS A 98 0.66 -7.99 5.92
CA LYS A 98 -0.51 -7.51 6.67
C LYS A 98 -1.68 -7.11 5.77
N THR A 99 -1.40 -6.45 4.65
CA THR A 99 -2.43 -5.95 3.72
C THR A 99 -2.84 -6.96 2.65
N LYS A 100 -2.00 -7.97 2.39
CA LYS A 100 -2.11 -8.91 1.27
C LYS A 100 -2.14 -8.22 -0.10
N LYS A 101 -1.59 -7.01 -0.21
CA LYS A 101 -1.47 -6.23 -1.45
C LYS A 101 -0.01 -6.00 -1.81
N GLN A 102 0.23 -5.54 -3.03
CA GLN A 102 1.55 -5.07 -3.44
C GLN A 102 1.85 -3.72 -2.78
N ILE A 103 2.98 -3.62 -2.07
CA ILE A 103 3.40 -2.39 -1.40
C ILE A 103 4.78 -1.98 -1.89
N PHE A 104 4.90 -0.71 -2.27
CA PHE A 104 6.15 -0.03 -2.54
C PHE A 104 6.50 0.81 -1.32
N VAL A 105 7.73 0.73 -0.83
CA VAL A 105 8.23 1.47 0.33
C VAL A 105 9.54 2.14 -0.03
N SER A 106 9.58 3.46 0.04
CA SER A 106 10.79 4.27 -0.07
C SER A 106 11.16 4.75 1.33
N TYR A 107 12.30 4.31 1.85
CA TYR A 107 12.79 4.74 3.17
C TYR A 107 14.02 5.63 3.01
N ASN A 108 13.82 6.92 3.26
CA ASN A 108 14.77 7.99 3.00
C ASN A 108 15.09 8.77 4.29
N ILE A 109 15.32 8.06 5.39
CA ILE A 109 15.72 8.66 6.65
C ILE A 109 17.13 8.16 7.00
N GLN A 110 17.98 9.06 7.50
CA GLN A 110 19.35 8.68 7.91
C GLN A 110 19.35 7.77 9.14
N ASN A 111 18.41 7.99 10.07
CA ASN A 111 18.21 7.09 11.19
C ASN A 111 17.64 5.74 10.71
N LYS A 112 18.47 4.70 10.83
CA LYS A 112 18.15 3.30 10.52
C LYS A 112 18.19 2.42 11.77
N ASP A 113 18.07 3.02 12.95
CA ASP A 113 18.00 2.28 14.20
C ASP A 113 16.74 1.40 14.19
N SER A 114 16.86 0.13 14.58
CA SER A 114 15.73 -0.81 14.59
C SER A 114 14.54 -0.28 15.40
N SER A 115 14.81 0.43 16.49
CA SER A 115 13.79 1.09 17.31
C SER A 115 13.04 2.18 16.54
N PHE A 116 13.76 2.97 15.75
CA PHE A 116 13.16 4.05 14.96
C PHE A 116 12.32 3.49 13.80
N ILE A 117 12.85 2.47 13.10
CA ILE A 117 12.10 1.75 12.06
C ILE A 117 10.79 1.17 12.62
N LEU A 118 10.82 0.64 13.85
CA LEU A 118 9.62 0.15 14.52
C LEU A 118 8.60 1.27 14.81
N LEU A 119 9.07 2.44 15.26
CA LEU A 119 8.20 3.60 15.48
C LEU A 119 7.55 4.07 14.16
N VAL A 120 8.33 4.15 13.09
CA VAL A 120 7.85 4.47 11.72
C VAL A 120 6.75 3.49 11.32
N GLU A 121 7.00 2.19 11.48
CA GLU A 121 6.01 1.18 11.11
C GLU A 121 4.74 1.25 11.97
N ASN A 122 4.87 1.44 13.29
CA ASN A 122 3.73 1.57 14.18
C ASN A 122 2.87 2.77 13.78
N ARG A 123 3.50 3.91 13.44
CA ARG A 123 2.79 5.09 12.96
C ARG A 123 2.04 4.82 11.66
N ILE A 124 2.66 4.12 10.70
CA ILE A 124 1.99 3.72 9.45
C ILE A 124 0.81 2.80 9.77
N LYS A 125 0.99 1.80 10.64
CA LYS A 125 -0.08 0.86 11.02
C LYS A 125 -1.26 1.54 11.70
N GLU A 126 -0.97 2.50 12.58
CA GLU A 126 -2.00 3.32 13.23
C GLU A 126 -2.77 4.10 12.15
N GLU A 127 -2.06 4.80 11.27
CA GLU A 127 -2.68 5.59 10.20
C GLU A 127 -3.53 4.72 9.25
N MET A 128 -3.06 3.52 8.91
CA MET A 128 -3.82 2.53 8.15
C MET A 128 -5.07 2.02 8.87
N THR A 129 -5.07 2.03 10.21
CA THR A 129 -6.21 1.62 11.03
C THR A 129 -7.21 2.77 11.19
N THR A 130 -6.70 4.01 11.29
CA THR A 130 -7.52 5.23 11.40
C THR A 130 -8.19 5.60 10.07
N PHE A 131 -7.47 5.45 8.96
CA PHE A 131 -7.93 5.82 7.62
C PHE A 131 -7.78 4.66 6.62
N PRO A 132 -8.45 3.51 6.83
CA PRO A 132 -8.32 2.35 5.96
C PRO A 132 -8.70 2.65 4.50
N GLU A 133 -9.57 3.63 4.26
CA GLU A 133 -9.94 4.07 2.91
C GLU A 133 -8.78 4.75 2.15
N LYS A 134 -7.72 5.17 2.84
CA LYS A 134 -6.56 5.83 2.26
C LYS A 134 -5.43 4.88 1.86
N PHE A 135 -5.52 3.58 2.20
CA PHE A 135 -4.45 2.59 2.00
C PHE A 135 -4.90 1.32 1.27
#